data_AF-A0A453EBX3-F1
#
_entry.id   AF-A0A453EBX3-F1
#
_cell.length_a   1.000
_cell.length_b   1.000
_cell.length_c   1.000
_cell.angle_alpha   90.00
_cell.angle_beta   90.00
_cell.angle_gamma   90.00
#
_symmetry.space_group_name_H-M   'P 1'
#
loop_
_entity.id
_entity.type
_entity.pdbx_description
1 polymer ?
#
loop_
_entity_poly.entity_id
_entity_poly.type
_entity_poly.pdbx_seq_one_letter_code
_entity_poly.pdbx_strand_id
1 'polypeptide(L)'
;LEIPDLFSLGAVCRSWHLIYLEARRLPRCSPNQSPCLVYSSGDRDADTVTLHNMSTNKLYHVTLSEPAFRTRHVMGSSHGWLITADKRSNLILVNPATGAQMAMPPPETMNNVRLRYTEEGVLDGYDVLYISVLFGF
;
A
#
# COMPACT_ATOMS: atom_id res chain seq x y z
N LEU A 1 -5.89 3.28 16.34
CA LEU A 1 -4.95 2.55 17.22
C LEU A 1 -3.88 1.98 16.32
N GLU A 2 -2.64 2.46 16.43
CA GLU A 2 -1.55 1.89 15.64
C GLU A 2 -1.20 0.48 16.15
N ILE A 3 -0.72 -0.37 15.24
CA ILE A 3 -0.37 -1.78 15.53
C ILE A 3 0.55 -1.94 16.76
N PRO A 4 1.55 -1.06 17.02
CA PRO A 4 2.39 -1.13 18.22
C PRO A 4 1.64 -0.91 19.55
N ASP A 5 0.64 -0.03 19.57
CA ASP A 5 -0.12 0.28 20.78
C ASP A 5 -0.92 -0.93 21.26
N LEU A 6 -1.46 -1.71 20.32
CA LEU A 6 -2.25 -2.91 20.62
C LEU A 6 -1.44 -3.99 21.33
N PHE A 7 -0.16 -4.15 20.98
CA PHE A 7 0.72 -5.14 21.64
C PHE A 7 1.08 -4.73 23.07
N SER A 8 1.15 -3.43 23.34
CA SER A 8 1.49 -2.89 24.67
C SER A 8 0.33 -3.00 25.67
N LEU A 9 -0.92 -3.10 25.21
CA LEU A 9 -2.11 -3.22 26.08
C LEU A 9 -2.13 -4.52 26.90
N GLY A 10 -1.54 -5.58 26.37
CA GLY A 10 -1.52 -6.90 27.03
C GLY A 10 -0.65 -6.97 28.29
N ALA A 11 0.20 -5.96 28.52
CA ALA A 11 1.15 -5.92 29.63
C ALA A 11 0.68 -5.09 30.85
N VAL A 12 -0.44 -4.36 30.74
CA VAL A 12 -0.88 -3.38 31.75
C VAL A 12 -1.52 -4.04 32.96
N CYS A 13 -2.58 -4.83 32.77
CA CYS A 13 -3.23 -5.60 33.82
C CYS A 13 -4.08 -6.73 33.24
N ARG A 14 -4.59 -7.64 34.09
CA ARG A 14 -5.36 -8.83 33.67
C ARG A 14 -6.61 -8.48 32.85
N SER A 15 -7.31 -7.40 33.19
CA SER A 15 -8.51 -6.96 32.46
C SER A 15 -8.19 -6.46 31.05
N TRP A 16 -7.09 -5.71 30.89
CA TRP A 16 -6.62 -5.25 29.58
C TRP A 16 -6.02 -6.37 28.75
N HIS A 17 -5.40 -7.36 29.38
CA HIS A 17 -4.93 -8.58 28.72
C HIS A 17 -6.08 -9.39 28.10
N LEU A 18 -7.24 -9.48 28.77
CA LEU A 18 -8.42 -10.14 28.21
C LEU A 18 -8.97 -9.40 26.98
N ILE A 19 -9.03 -8.07 27.03
CA ILE A 19 -9.44 -7.23 25.90
C ILE A 19 -8.47 -7.39 24.72
N TYR A 20 -7.16 -7.45 24.98
CA TYR A 20 -6.15 -7.75 23.97
C TYR A 20 -6.37 -9.12 23.31
N LEU A 21 -6.63 -10.16 24.10
CA LEU A 21 -6.89 -11.51 23.57
C LEU A 21 -8.17 -11.56 22.71
N GLU A 22 -9.22 -10.82 23.07
CA GLU A 22 -10.41 -10.68 22.23
C GLU A 22 -10.14 -9.85 20.97
N ALA A 23 -9.40 -8.75 21.08
CA ALA A 23 -9.01 -7.94 19.94
C ALA A 23 -8.18 -8.75 18.93
N ARG A 24 -7.29 -9.64 19.38
CA ARG A 24 -6.54 -10.58 18.51
C ARG A 24 -7.41 -11.60 17.77
N ARG A 25 -8.63 -11.86 18.25
CA ARG A 25 -9.59 -12.74 17.57
C ARG A 25 -10.32 -12.00 16.44
N LEU A 26 -10.25 -10.67 16.37
CA LEU A 26 -10.74 -9.94 15.20
C LEU A 26 -9.92 -10.33 13.97
N PRO A 27 -10.55 -10.47 12.78
CA PRO A 27 -9.87 -10.84 11.54
C PRO A 27 -8.65 -9.97 11.23
N ARG A 28 -8.69 -8.69 11.66
CA ARG A 28 -7.66 -7.67 11.45
C ARG A 28 -6.42 -7.83 12.35
N CYS A 29 -6.49 -8.63 13.41
CA CYS A 29 -5.41 -8.83 14.39
C CYS A 29 -5.05 -10.31 14.56
N SER A 30 -5.41 -11.12 13.56
CA SER A 30 -5.24 -12.56 13.62
C SER A 30 -3.75 -12.95 13.76
N PRO A 31 -3.40 -13.95 14.59
CA PRO A 31 -2.01 -14.40 14.81
C PRO A 31 -1.28 -14.83 13.54
N ASN A 32 -2.03 -15.23 12.51
CA ASN A 32 -1.50 -15.81 11.27
C ASN A 32 -1.26 -14.76 10.17
N GLN A 33 -1.62 -13.50 10.41
CA GLN A 33 -1.35 -12.38 9.51
C GLN A 33 -0.08 -11.65 9.97
N SER A 34 1.04 -12.37 9.96
CA SER A 34 2.33 -11.72 10.08
C SER A 34 2.50 -10.72 8.95
N PRO A 35 3.02 -9.51 9.24
CA PRO A 35 3.28 -8.54 8.18
C PRO A 35 4.24 -9.15 7.15
N CYS A 36 3.87 -9.09 5.88
CA CYS A 36 4.74 -9.46 4.77
C CYS A 36 5.50 -8.22 4.30
N LEU A 37 6.82 -8.34 4.21
CA LEU A 37 7.63 -7.33 3.54
C LEU A 37 7.49 -7.50 2.03
N VAL A 38 7.15 -6.41 1.34
CA VAL A 38 7.03 -6.39 -0.12
C VAL A 38 8.18 -5.57 -0.68
N TYR A 39 8.98 -6.15 -1.58
CA TYR A 39 10.11 -5.46 -2.20
C TYR A 39 10.40 -6.01 -3.60
N SER A 40 11.15 -5.25 -4.41
CA SER A 40 11.70 -5.72 -5.68
C SER A 40 13.22 -5.79 -5.54
N SER A 41 13.81 -6.90 -5.98
CA SER A 41 15.23 -7.17 -5.85
C SER A 41 15.94 -6.98 -7.18
N GLY A 42 17.19 -6.51 -7.16
CA GLY A 42 17.96 -6.20 -8.36
C GLY A 42 18.44 -7.44 -9.13
N ASP A 43 18.44 -8.60 -8.49
CA ASP A 43 18.74 -9.91 -9.09
C ASP A 43 17.56 -10.51 -9.87
N ARG A 44 16.42 -9.80 -9.93
CA ARG A 44 15.19 -10.25 -10.57
C ARG A 44 14.70 -9.27 -11.64
N ASP A 45 13.78 -9.76 -12.44
CA ASP A 45 13.10 -8.96 -13.45
C ASP A 45 12.36 -7.78 -12.81
N ALA A 46 12.26 -6.68 -13.55
CA ALA A 46 11.73 -5.40 -13.04
C ALA A 46 10.25 -5.47 -12.62
N ASP A 47 9.53 -6.42 -13.19
CA ASP A 47 8.12 -6.72 -12.97
C ASP A 47 7.90 -7.68 -11.79
N THR A 48 8.95 -8.31 -11.28
CA THR A 48 8.86 -9.28 -10.20
C THR A 48 8.89 -8.58 -8.85
N VAL A 49 7.85 -8.85 -8.05
CA VAL A 49 7.77 -8.45 -6.65
C VAL A 49 7.99 -9.67 -5.75
N THR A 50 8.67 -9.45 -4.64
CA THR A 50 8.92 -10.45 -3.61
C THR A 50 8.11 -10.12 -2.37
N LEU A 51 7.34 -11.10 -1.90
CA LEU A 51 6.66 -11.09 -0.61
C LEU A 51 7.43 -11.98 0.34
N HIS A 52 8.01 -11.38 1.36
CA HIS A 52 8.71 -12.08 2.42
C HIS A 52 7.85 -12.11 3.67
N ASN A 53 7.37 -13.30 4.02
CA ASN A 53 6.70 -13.52 5.28
C ASN A 53 7.77 -13.59 6.38
N MET A 54 7.90 -12.51 7.15
CA MET A 54 8.95 -12.36 8.16
C MET A 54 8.85 -13.39 9.30
N SER A 55 7.67 -13.90 9.61
CA SER A 55 7.50 -14.87 10.71
C SER A 55 7.80 -16.31 10.30
N THR A 56 7.50 -16.68 9.06
CA THR A 56 7.78 -18.03 8.54
C THR A 56 9.10 -18.10 7.77
N ASN A 57 9.72 -16.95 7.54
CA ASN A 57 10.89 -16.77 6.67
C ASN A 57 10.69 -17.32 5.24
N LYS A 58 9.45 -17.35 4.76
CA LYS A 58 9.10 -17.83 3.41
C LYS A 58 9.10 -16.66 2.42
N LEU A 59 9.66 -16.91 1.24
CA LEU A 59 9.67 -15.98 0.11
C LEU A 59 8.67 -16.45 -0.94
N TYR A 60 7.87 -15.51 -1.44
CA TYR A 60 6.97 -15.71 -2.58
C TYR A 60 7.32 -14.68 -3.64
N HIS A 61 7.31 -15.10 -4.89
CA HIS A 61 7.60 -14.23 -6.03
C HIS A 61 6.36 -14.14 -6.90
N VAL A 62 5.99 -12.91 -7.26
CA VAL A 62 4.81 -12.63 -8.07
C VAL A 62 5.24 -11.69 -9.18
N THR A 63 4.93 -12.07 -10.42
CA THR A 63 5.17 -11.25 -11.60
C THR A 63 3.97 -10.34 -11.82
N LEU A 64 4.21 -9.04 -11.96
CA LEU A 64 3.17 -8.02 -12.15
C LEU A 64 3.17 -7.51 -13.59
N SER A 65 1.99 -7.36 -14.21
CA SER A 65 1.85 -6.72 -15.52
C SER A 65 2.43 -5.30 -15.55
N GLU A 66 2.74 -4.81 -16.76
CA GLU A 66 3.28 -3.46 -16.96
C GLU A 66 2.39 -2.34 -16.40
N PRO A 67 2.97 -1.17 -16.03
CA PRO A 67 4.41 -0.84 -16.03
C PRO A 67 5.19 -1.63 -14.98
N ALA A 68 6.46 -1.97 -15.19
CA ALA A 68 7.19 -2.81 -14.23
C ALA A 68 7.18 -2.26 -12.79
N PHE A 69 6.94 -3.10 -11.77
CA PHE A 69 6.78 -2.67 -10.38
C PHE A 69 7.94 -1.83 -9.86
N ARG A 70 9.18 -2.19 -10.23
CA ARG A 70 10.41 -1.46 -9.85
C ARG A 70 10.46 -0.01 -10.37
N THR A 71 9.67 0.32 -11.39
CA THR A 71 9.59 1.67 -11.96
C THR A 71 8.53 2.54 -11.29
N ARG A 72 7.74 1.97 -10.36
CA ARG A 72 6.64 2.63 -9.67
C ARG A 72 7.06 3.08 -8.28
N HIS A 73 6.41 4.12 -7.78
CA HIS A 73 6.53 4.59 -6.40
C HIS A 73 5.39 4.03 -5.56
N VAL A 74 5.69 3.41 -4.41
CA VAL A 74 4.66 2.94 -3.48
C VAL A 74 4.22 4.10 -2.59
N MET A 75 2.95 4.47 -2.68
CA MET A 75 2.36 5.61 -1.96
C MET A 75 1.71 5.20 -0.64
N GLY A 76 1.26 3.96 -0.53
CA GLY A 76 0.60 3.48 0.69
C GLY A 76 0.06 2.06 0.55
N SER A 77 -0.44 1.52 1.67
CA SER A 77 -1.02 0.18 1.73
C SER A 77 -2.28 0.14 2.58
N SER A 78 -3.27 -0.66 2.18
CA SER A 78 -4.51 -0.86 2.92
C SER A 78 -5.21 -2.14 2.48
N HIS A 79 -5.72 -2.94 3.42
CA HIS A 79 -6.52 -4.15 3.13
C HIS A 79 -5.86 -5.14 2.12
N GLY A 80 -4.53 -5.29 2.17
CA GLY A 80 -3.79 -6.16 1.25
C GLY A 80 -3.52 -5.56 -0.14
N TRP A 81 -3.91 -4.31 -0.37
CA TRP A 81 -3.62 -3.56 -1.58
C TRP A 81 -2.52 -2.52 -1.34
N LEU A 82 -1.74 -2.26 -2.37
CA LEU A 82 -0.78 -1.18 -2.48
C LEU A 82 -1.31 -0.14 -3.46
N ILE A 83 -1.19 1.13 -3.13
CA ILE A 83 -1.34 2.22 -4.09
C ILE A 83 0.06 2.52 -4.63
N THR A 84 0.23 2.40 -5.95
CA THR A 84 1.49 2.69 -6.65
C THR A 84 1.28 3.78 -7.67
N ALA A 85 2.31 4.60 -7.92
CA ALA A 85 2.32 5.65 -8.92
C ALA A 85 3.37 5.35 -9.99
N ASP A 86 3.00 5.44 -11.27
CA ASP A 86 3.98 5.39 -12.36
C ASP A 86 4.75 6.72 -12.50
N LYS A 87 5.62 6.81 -13.51
CA LYS A 87 6.41 8.03 -13.80
C LYS A 87 5.56 9.25 -14.17
N ARG A 88 4.31 9.06 -14.57
CA ARG A 88 3.36 10.12 -14.96
C ARG A 88 2.38 10.46 -13.83
N SER A 89 2.56 9.87 -12.65
CA SER A 89 1.65 9.95 -11.51
C SER A 89 0.30 9.27 -11.73
N ASN A 90 0.17 8.38 -12.72
CA ASN A 90 -1.00 7.51 -12.81
C ASN A 90 -0.98 6.52 -11.65
N LEU A 91 -2.08 6.46 -10.92
CA LEU A 91 -2.21 5.57 -9.77
C LEU A 91 -2.71 4.20 -10.20
N ILE A 92 -2.09 3.17 -9.63
CA ILE A 92 -2.42 1.76 -9.86
C ILE A 92 -2.55 1.09 -8.50
N LEU A 93 -3.71 0.51 -8.23
CA LEU A 93 -3.93 -0.40 -7.12
C LEU A 93 -3.38 -1.78 -7.48
N VAL A 94 -2.56 -2.33 -6.60
CA VAL A 94 -1.91 -3.63 -6.81
C VAL A 94 -2.14 -4.50 -5.59
N ASN A 95 -2.59 -5.73 -5.80
CA ASN A 95 -2.54 -6.78 -4.77
C ASN A 95 -1.27 -7.62 -5.01
N PRO A 96 -0.22 -7.44 -4.21
CA PRO A 96 1.05 -8.14 -4.44
C PRO A 96 0.93 -9.65 -4.22
N ALA A 97 -0.04 -10.13 -3.43
CA ALA A 97 -0.20 -11.55 -3.16
C ALA A 97 -0.90 -12.30 -4.32
N THR A 98 -1.83 -11.64 -5.00
CA THR A 98 -2.59 -12.25 -6.12
C THR A 98 -2.12 -11.81 -7.50
N GLY A 99 -1.31 -10.74 -7.57
CA GLY A 99 -0.93 -10.09 -8.82
C GLY A 99 -2.05 -9.26 -9.46
N ALA A 100 -3.21 -9.12 -8.81
CA ALA A 100 -4.32 -8.33 -9.34
C ALA A 100 -3.96 -6.84 -9.42
N GLN A 101 -4.37 -6.19 -10.50
CA GLN A 101 -4.09 -4.77 -10.74
C GLN A 101 -5.33 -4.03 -11.23
N MET A 102 -5.47 -2.79 -10.77
CA MET A 102 -6.55 -1.91 -11.17
C MET A 102 -6.02 -0.49 -11.35
N ALA A 103 -6.18 0.07 -12.55
CA ALA A 103 -5.87 1.46 -12.81
C ALA A 103 -6.89 2.36 -12.10
N MET A 104 -6.41 3.39 -11.43
CA MET A 104 -7.26 4.46 -10.90
C MET A 104 -7.54 5.50 -11.99
N PRO A 105 -8.58 6.31 -11.83
CA PRO A 105 -8.81 7.46 -12.69
C PRO A 105 -7.54 8.33 -12.78
N PRO A 106 -7.11 8.73 -13.99
CA PRO A 106 -5.94 9.57 -14.17
C PRO A 106 -6.11 10.89 -13.41
N PRO A 107 -5.03 11.49 -12.87
CA PRO A 107 -5.11 12.77 -12.15
C PRO A 107 -5.82 13.87 -12.96
N GLU A 108 -5.71 13.85 -14.29
CA GLU A 108 -6.33 14.79 -15.22
C GLU A 108 -7.86 14.75 -15.21
N THR A 109 -8.44 13.65 -14.75
CA THR A 109 -9.89 13.47 -14.64
C THR A 109 -10.45 13.97 -13.31
N MET A 110 -9.59 14.38 -12.37
CA MET A 110 -9.99 14.79 -11.03
C MET A 110 -10.30 16.29 -10.99
N ASN A 111 -11.52 16.66 -10.58
CA ASN A 111 -11.97 18.06 -10.53
C ASN A 111 -11.16 18.96 -9.59
N ASN A 112 -10.47 18.39 -8.61
CA ASN A 112 -9.65 19.10 -7.63
C ASN A 112 -8.16 19.15 -8.00
N VAL A 113 -7.79 18.69 -9.20
CA VAL A 113 -6.41 18.68 -9.70
C VAL A 113 -6.30 19.62 -10.90
N ARG A 114 -5.27 20.47 -10.89
CA ARG A 114 -4.89 21.31 -12.02
C ARG A 114 -3.56 20.86 -12.58
N LEU A 115 -3.47 20.74 -13.91
CA LEU A 115 -2.23 20.43 -14.61
C LEU A 115 -1.31 21.65 -14.68
N ARG A 116 -0.03 21.49 -14.36
CA ARG A 116 1.02 22.49 -14.57
C ARG A 116 1.86 22.11 -15.77
N TYR A 117 2.03 23.05 -16.70
CA TYR A 117 2.85 22.86 -17.89
C TYR A 117 4.04 23.82 -17.87
N THR A 118 5.16 23.41 -18.47
CA THR A 118 6.30 24.28 -18.76
C THR A 118 5.96 25.28 -19.86
N GLU A 119 6.84 26.26 -20.09
CA GLU A 119 6.69 27.23 -21.20
C GLU A 119 6.68 26.54 -22.58
N GLU A 120 7.32 25.37 -22.70
CA GLU A 120 7.34 24.53 -23.90
C GLU A 120 6.10 23.61 -24.04
N GLY A 121 5.12 23.72 -23.13
CA GLY A 121 3.89 22.94 -23.16
C GLY A 121 4.04 21.49 -22.67
N VAL A 122 5.13 21.15 -21.99
CA VAL A 122 5.36 19.81 -21.40
C VAL A 122 4.72 19.76 -20.02
N LEU A 123 4.07 18.64 -19.68
CA LEU A 123 3.51 18.43 -18.34
C LEU A 123 4.63 18.40 -17.29
N ASP A 124 4.64 19.40 -16.41
CA ASP A 124 5.64 19.58 -15.34
C ASP A 124 5.15 19.05 -13.99
N GLY A 125 3.83 19.04 -13.77
CA GLY A 125 3.28 18.49 -12.55
C GLY A 125 1.80 18.77 -12.36
N TYR A 126 1.37 18.62 -11.11
CA TYR A 126 -0.01 18.78 -10.70
C TYR A 126 -0.11 19.69 -9.48
N ASP A 127 -1.16 20.51 -9.45
CA ASP A 127 -1.57 21.30 -8.28
C ASP A 127 -2.87 20.72 -7.72
N VAL A 128 -2.86 20.39 -6.42
CA VAL A 128 -4.06 19.96 -5.72
C VAL A 128 -4.74 21.20 -5.13
N LEU A 129 -5.93 21.52 -5.64
CA LEU A 129 -6.66 22.73 -5.27
C LEU A 129 -7.30 22.61 -3.88
N TYR A 130 -7.81 21.43 -3.56
CA TYR A 130 -8.35 21.08 -2.25
C TYR A 130 -8.37 19.57 -2.06
N ILE A 131 -8.30 19.13 -0.80
CA ILE A 131 -8.50 17.74 -0.42
C ILE A 131 -9.79 17.67 0.38
N SER A 132 -10.82 17.06 -0.18
CA SER A 132 -12.05 16.77 0.55
C SER A 132 -11.79 15.60 1.49
N VAL A 133 -11.56 15.88 2.78
CA VAL A 133 -11.32 14.84 3.80
C VAL A 133 -12.62 14.15 4.27
N LEU A 134 -13.71 14.31 3.51
CA LEU A 134 -15.02 13.72 3.83
C LEU A 134 -15.10 12.25 3.40
N PHE A 135 -14.24 11.42 3.96
CA PHE A 135 -14.48 9.99 4.08
C PHE A 135 -13.94 9.54 5.45
N GLY A 136 -14.75 9.80 6.48
CA GLY A 136 -14.61 9.11 7.76
C GLY A 136 -15.03 7.65 7.55
N PHE A 137 -14.13 6.72 7.89
CA PHE A 137 -14.45 5.31 8.10
C PHE A 137 -15.09 5.12 9.47
#